data_AF-A0A0L0HUT0-F1
#
_entry.id   AF-A0A0L0HUT0-F1
#
_cell.length_a   1.000
_cell.length_b   1.000
_cell.length_c   1.000
_cell.angle_alpha   90.00
_cell.angle_beta   90.00
_cell.angle_gamma   90.00
#
_symmetry.space_group_name_H-M   'P 1'
#
loop_
_entity.id
_entity.type
_entity.pdbx_description
1 polymer ?
#
loop_
_entity_poly.entity_id
_entity_poly.type
_entity_poly.pdbx_seq_one_letter_code
_entity_poly.pdbx_strand_id
1 'polypeptide(L)'
;MTTVSEDTIVRNRILLDNRAFKKCFLRYVSQNASGKDSEVNQVLTDLSQLEVGLQKHQLIHDMNNREIQLYEEEKTRIEQEIGKGREEIVLLKARLMEVQRIRANKLEYDEVAQKINELPSRNRSIENALKLRTKIERLKADTQSTRIKRDLRRKQLLTIITAIHELQDTITEDHEEEEERAMEEKLNEEAPTPSVQEEEEEGVLMEDELSERRVEAMDLS
;
A
#
# COMPACT_ATOMS: atom_id res chain seq x y z
N MET A 1 14.72 -80.68 -20.98
CA MET A 1 15.22 -81.05 -19.63
C MET A 1 15.36 -79.78 -18.83
N THR A 2 14.81 -79.69 -17.63
CA THR A 2 14.90 -78.50 -16.78
C THR A 2 16.23 -78.49 -16.03
N THR A 3 17.09 -77.53 -16.34
CA THR A 3 18.33 -77.29 -15.59
C THR A 3 17.97 -76.76 -14.21
N VAL A 4 18.07 -77.62 -13.19
CA VAL A 4 17.96 -77.20 -11.78
C VAL A 4 19.07 -76.18 -11.53
N SER A 5 18.70 -74.96 -11.14
CA SER A 5 19.66 -73.88 -10.92
C SER A 5 20.71 -74.30 -9.88
N GLU A 6 21.96 -73.87 -10.07
CA GLU A 6 23.04 -74.19 -9.14
C GLU A 6 22.71 -73.70 -7.72
N ASP A 7 21.99 -72.58 -7.59
CA ASP A 7 21.43 -72.09 -6.32
C ASP A 7 20.50 -73.09 -5.64
N THR A 8 19.62 -73.79 -6.35
CA THR A 8 18.74 -74.80 -5.72
C THR A 8 19.48 -76.08 -5.40
N ILE A 9 20.55 -76.43 -6.14
CA ILE A 9 21.46 -77.53 -5.80
C ILE A 9 22.25 -77.19 -4.52
N VAL A 10 22.84 -75.99 -4.44
CA VAL A 10 23.59 -75.49 -3.28
C VAL A 10 22.68 -75.36 -2.06
N ARG A 11 21.50 -74.76 -2.21
CA ARG A 11 20.49 -74.61 -1.15
C ARG A 11 20.05 -75.97 -0.61
N ASN A 12 19.71 -76.93 -1.47
CA ASN A 12 19.35 -78.28 -1.01
C ASN A 12 20.53 -79.00 -0.34
N ARG A 13 21.77 -78.78 -0.80
CA ARG A 13 22.99 -79.36 -0.20
C ARG A 13 23.37 -78.74 1.16
N ILE A 14 22.93 -77.51 1.44
CA ILE A 14 23.12 -76.83 2.72
C ILE A 14 21.97 -77.13 3.70
N LEU A 15 20.72 -77.16 3.21
CA LEU A 15 19.53 -77.37 4.06
C LEU A 15 19.34 -78.83 4.48
N LEU A 16 19.69 -79.80 3.63
CA LEU A 16 19.58 -81.23 3.95
C LEU A 16 20.94 -81.77 4.38
N ASP A 17 21.10 -82.16 5.65
CA ASP A 17 22.30 -82.89 6.10
C ASP A 17 22.32 -84.33 5.56
N ASN A 18 22.72 -84.42 4.30
CA ASN A 18 22.95 -85.65 3.56
C ASN A 18 24.00 -86.55 4.22
N ARG A 19 24.80 -86.07 5.19
CA ARG A 19 25.80 -86.86 5.90
C ARG A 19 25.13 -87.87 6.83
N ALA A 20 24.09 -87.46 7.57
CA ALA A 20 23.30 -88.36 8.41
C ALA A 20 22.65 -89.47 7.57
N PHE A 21 21.96 -89.10 6.49
CA PHE A 21 21.32 -90.05 5.57
C PHE A 21 22.33 -91.05 4.98
N LYS A 22 23.44 -90.57 4.42
CA LYS A 22 24.49 -91.43 3.85
C LYS A 22 25.13 -92.33 4.91
N LYS A 23 25.36 -91.84 6.14
CA LYS A 23 25.95 -92.61 7.25
C LYS A 23 24.97 -93.67 7.81
N CYS A 24 23.66 -93.46 7.68
CA CYS A 24 22.64 -94.48 7.96
C CYS A 24 22.58 -95.53 6.83
N PHE A 25 22.43 -95.08 5.58
CA PHE A 25 22.35 -95.94 4.40
C PHE A 25 23.57 -96.84 4.23
N LEU A 26 24.80 -96.31 4.40
CA LEU A 26 26.03 -97.10 4.31
C LEU A 26 26.13 -98.18 5.40
N ARG A 27 25.62 -97.93 6.62
CA ARG A 27 25.59 -98.94 7.69
C ARG A 27 24.49 -99.98 7.49
N TYR A 28 23.34 -99.60 6.96
CA TYR A 28 22.33 -100.56 6.52
C TYR A 28 22.88 -101.49 5.42
N VAL A 29 23.62 -100.96 4.44
CA VAL A 29 24.26 -101.76 3.39
C VAL A 29 25.38 -102.66 3.95
N SER A 30 26.27 -102.14 4.82
CA SER A 30 27.31 -102.99 5.43
C SER A 30 26.73 -104.08 6.31
N GLN A 31 25.64 -103.80 7.02
CA GLN A 31 24.97 -104.79 7.85
C GLN A 31 24.39 -105.94 7.05
N ASN A 32 23.72 -105.66 5.93
CA ASN A 32 23.17 -106.70 5.05
C ASN A 32 24.26 -107.62 4.46
N ALA A 33 25.54 -107.24 4.54
CA ALA A 33 26.69 -108.07 4.23
C ALA A 33 27.40 -108.68 5.47
N SER A 34 27.23 -108.13 6.67
CA SER A 34 27.86 -108.57 7.93
C SER A 34 27.03 -109.60 8.72
N GLY A 35 25.69 -109.51 8.63
CA GLY A 35 24.77 -110.50 9.22
C GLY A 35 24.69 -110.53 10.76
N LYS A 36 25.11 -109.46 11.45
CA LYS A 36 25.16 -109.40 12.92
C LYS A 36 24.02 -108.56 13.52
N ASP A 37 23.36 -109.08 14.55
CA ASP A 37 22.27 -108.39 15.26
C ASP A 37 22.72 -107.08 15.95
N SER A 38 23.97 -107.02 16.42
CA SER A 38 24.52 -105.82 17.06
C SER A 38 24.54 -104.58 16.15
N GLU A 39 24.53 -104.77 14.83
CA GLU A 39 24.47 -103.68 13.86
C GLU A 39 23.02 -103.17 13.66
N VAL A 40 21.98 -103.99 13.95
CA VAL A 40 20.55 -103.65 13.72
C VAL A 40 20.17 -102.46 14.58
N ASN A 41 20.49 -102.56 15.87
CA ASN A 41 20.16 -101.54 16.86
C ASN A 41 20.87 -100.21 16.54
N GLN A 42 22.06 -100.24 15.90
CA GLN A 42 22.75 -99.03 15.48
C GLN A 42 22.05 -98.38 14.29
N VAL A 43 21.70 -99.14 13.25
CA VAL A 43 20.97 -98.64 12.08
C VAL A 43 19.59 -98.11 12.48
N LEU A 44 18.87 -98.79 13.37
CA LEU A 44 17.60 -98.34 13.91
C LEU A 44 17.74 -97.02 14.70
N THR A 45 18.82 -96.89 15.48
CA THR A 45 19.15 -95.63 16.19
C THR A 45 19.47 -94.50 15.22
N ASP A 46 20.22 -94.75 14.14
CA ASP A 46 20.52 -93.75 13.11
C ASP A 46 19.27 -93.31 12.35
N LEU A 47 18.36 -94.24 12.07
CA LEU A 47 17.10 -93.98 11.38
C LEU A 47 16.17 -93.13 12.25
N SER A 48 16.08 -93.42 13.56
CA SER A 48 15.34 -92.59 14.52
C SER A 48 15.94 -91.18 14.66
N GLN A 49 17.28 -91.05 14.68
CA GLN A 49 17.95 -89.74 14.66
C GLN A 49 17.63 -88.95 13.38
N LEU A 50 17.52 -89.64 12.24
CA LEU A 50 17.15 -89.01 10.96
C LEU A 50 15.69 -88.59 10.90
N GLU A 51 14.78 -89.38 11.48
CA GLU A 51 13.36 -89.04 11.61
C GLU A 51 13.17 -87.77 12.45
N VAL A 52 13.79 -87.70 13.64
CA VAL A 52 13.77 -86.51 14.50
C VAL A 52 14.41 -85.30 13.80
N GLY A 53 15.47 -85.53 13.02
CA GLY A 53 16.07 -84.49 12.18
C GLY A 53 15.09 -83.94 11.14
N LEU A 54 14.37 -84.81 10.42
CA LEU A 54 13.38 -84.43 9.42
C LEU A 54 12.20 -83.67 10.04
N GLN A 55 11.66 -84.15 11.17
CA GLN A 55 10.60 -83.47 11.93
C GLN A 55 11.05 -82.06 12.37
N LYS A 56 12.30 -81.90 12.84
CA LYS A 56 12.87 -80.58 13.16
C LYS A 56 12.97 -79.68 11.93
N HIS A 57 13.40 -80.19 10.78
CA HIS A 57 13.47 -79.39 9.55
C HIS A 57 12.07 -78.94 9.08
N GLN A 58 11.05 -79.79 9.20
CA GLN A 58 9.67 -79.42 8.90
C GLN A 58 9.15 -78.33 9.86
N LEU A 59 9.40 -78.46 11.17
CA LEU A 59 9.00 -77.44 12.15
C LEU A 59 9.67 -76.08 11.88
N ILE A 60 10.95 -76.07 11.48
CA ILE A 60 11.67 -74.84 11.09
C ILE A 60 11.08 -74.25 9.79
N HIS A 61 10.77 -75.08 8.79
CA HIS A 61 10.10 -74.63 7.57
C HIS A 61 8.74 -73.96 7.88
N ASP A 62 7.92 -74.59 8.72
CA ASP A 62 6.59 -74.09 9.08
C ASP A 62 6.66 -72.87 10.01
N MET A 63 7.75 -72.70 10.76
CA MET A 63 8.07 -71.47 11.49
C MET A 63 8.45 -70.33 10.52
N ASN A 64 9.43 -70.56 9.65
CA ASN A 64 9.91 -69.58 8.67
C ASN A 64 8.78 -69.07 7.77
N ASN A 65 7.85 -69.94 7.36
CA ASN A 65 6.70 -69.53 6.54
C ASN A 65 5.75 -68.58 7.28
N ARG A 66 5.58 -68.73 8.60
CA ARG A 66 4.81 -67.79 9.43
C ARG A 66 5.57 -66.48 9.64
N GLU A 67 6.89 -66.54 9.85
CA GLU A 67 7.73 -65.35 9.95
C GLU A 67 7.69 -64.51 8.66
N ILE A 68 7.75 -65.15 7.48
CA ILE A 68 7.59 -64.48 6.18
C ILE A 68 6.23 -63.77 6.09
N GLN A 69 5.14 -64.44 6.45
CA GLN A 69 3.79 -63.84 6.45
C GLN A 69 3.71 -62.62 7.39
N LEU A 70 4.26 -62.73 8.61
CA LEU A 70 4.31 -61.63 9.57
C LEU A 70 5.16 -60.45 9.06
N TYR A 71 6.28 -60.71 8.37
CA TYR A 71 7.09 -59.66 7.76
C TYR A 71 6.41 -59.00 6.54
N GLU A 72 5.60 -59.74 5.77
CA GLU A 72 4.78 -59.18 4.70
C GLU A 72 3.65 -58.29 5.25
N GLU A 73 2.95 -58.74 6.29
CA GLU A 73 1.95 -57.93 7.01
C GLU A 73 2.58 -56.65 7.60
N GLU A 74 3.67 -56.77 8.36
CA GLU A 74 4.42 -55.65 8.94
C GLU A 74 4.86 -54.64 7.87
N LYS A 75 5.41 -55.12 6.75
CA LYS A 75 5.80 -54.29 5.61
C LYS A 75 4.60 -53.51 5.06
N THR A 76 3.45 -54.16 4.83
CA THR A 76 2.26 -53.45 4.31
C THR A 76 1.72 -52.42 5.30
N ARG A 77 1.85 -52.65 6.62
CA ARG A 77 1.50 -51.64 7.64
C ARG A 77 2.42 -50.42 7.56
N ILE A 78 3.73 -50.64 7.47
CA ILE A 78 4.73 -49.56 7.30
C ILE A 78 4.48 -48.78 6.00
N GLU A 79 4.18 -49.45 4.89
CA GLU A 79 3.86 -48.78 3.62
C GLU A 79 2.58 -47.92 3.71
N GLN A 80 1.56 -48.37 4.45
CA GLN A 80 0.34 -47.57 4.73
C GLN A 80 0.61 -46.38 5.66
N GLU A 81 1.44 -46.54 6.70
CA GLU A 81 1.84 -45.46 7.60
C GLU A 81 2.66 -44.38 6.86
N ILE A 82 3.58 -44.80 5.98
CA ILE A 82 4.31 -43.90 5.06
C ILE A 82 3.36 -43.18 4.09
N GLY A 83 2.31 -43.86 3.61
CA GLY A 83 1.24 -43.26 2.80
C GLY A 83 0.54 -42.11 3.53
N LYS A 84 0.00 -42.39 4.73
CA LYS A 84 -0.68 -41.39 5.59
C LYS A 84 0.23 -40.20 5.91
N GLY A 85 1.48 -40.45 6.29
CA GLY A 85 2.46 -39.39 6.57
C GLY A 85 2.74 -38.49 5.36
N ARG A 86 2.71 -39.03 4.12
CA ARG A 86 2.84 -38.22 2.90
C ARG A 86 1.60 -37.35 2.65
N GLU A 87 0.41 -37.88 2.88
CA GLU A 87 -0.85 -37.13 2.77
C GLU A 87 -0.91 -36.00 3.80
N GLU A 88 -0.55 -36.27 5.06
CA GLU A 88 -0.45 -35.26 6.12
C GLU A 88 0.56 -34.15 5.76
N ILE A 89 1.72 -34.49 5.18
CA ILE A 89 2.70 -33.50 4.70
C ILE A 89 2.11 -32.62 3.58
N VAL A 90 1.28 -33.15 2.68
CA VAL A 90 0.61 -32.36 1.64
C VAL A 90 -0.44 -31.42 2.24
N LEU A 91 -1.26 -31.92 3.18
CA LEU A 91 -2.27 -31.12 3.89
C LEU A 91 -1.63 -30.00 4.72
N LEU A 92 -0.53 -30.29 5.43
CA LEU A 92 0.23 -29.31 6.21
C LEU A 92 0.87 -28.24 5.33
N LYS A 93 1.41 -28.61 4.15
CA LYS A 93 1.92 -27.64 3.17
C LYS A 93 0.83 -26.71 2.65
N ALA A 94 -0.33 -27.25 2.25
CA ALA A 94 -1.46 -26.45 1.79
C ALA A 94 -1.95 -25.47 2.88
N ARG A 95 -2.09 -25.95 4.13
CA ARG A 95 -2.46 -25.12 5.28
C ARG A 95 -1.42 -24.04 5.59
N LEU A 96 -0.13 -24.35 5.46
CA LEU A 96 0.96 -23.39 5.66
C LEU A 96 0.94 -22.28 4.60
N MET A 97 0.68 -22.61 3.33
CA MET A 97 0.53 -21.61 2.26
C MET A 97 -0.66 -20.68 2.52
N GLU A 98 -1.80 -21.21 2.97
CA GLU A 98 -2.96 -20.37 3.31
C GLU A 98 -2.70 -19.47 4.53
N VAL A 99 -2.03 -19.96 5.56
CA VAL A 99 -1.60 -19.13 6.71
C VAL A 99 -0.60 -18.04 6.29
N GLN A 100 0.32 -18.34 5.36
CA GLN A 100 1.21 -17.35 4.76
C GLN A 100 0.45 -16.28 3.98
N ARG A 101 -0.56 -16.67 3.17
CA ARG A 101 -1.44 -15.76 2.43
C ARG A 101 -2.21 -14.84 3.37
N ILE A 102 -2.84 -15.39 4.42
CA ILE A 102 -3.55 -14.61 5.45
C ILE A 102 -2.59 -13.63 6.14
N ARG A 103 -1.35 -14.03 6.43
CA ARG A 103 -0.33 -13.15 7.01
C ARG A 103 0.09 -12.02 6.07
N ALA A 104 0.27 -12.29 4.77
CA ALA A 104 0.60 -11.27 3.78
C ALA A 104 -0.53 -10.22 3.69
N ASN A 105 -1.77 -10.67 3.48
CA ASN A 105 -2.95 -9.81 3.47
C ASN A 105 -3.07 -8.98 4.76
N LYS A 106 -2.79 -9.56 5.94
CA LYS A 106 -2.82 -8.81 7.20
C LYS A 106 -1.78 -7.70 7.23
N LEU A 107 -0.56 -7.93 6.74
CA LEU A 107 0.49 -6.90 6.69
C LEU A 107 0.11 -5.74 5.75
N GLU A 108 -0.51 -6.04 4.60
CA GLU A 108 -1.05 -5.02 3.69
C GLU A 108 -2.17 -4.19 4.38
N TYR A 109 -3.09 -4.86 5.09
CA TYR A 109 -4.12 -4.15 5.86
C TYR A 109 -3.54 -3.35 7.03
N ASP A 110 -2.50 -3.84 7.73
CA ASP A 110 -1.82 -3.12 8.81
C ASP A 110 -1.10 -1.87 8.26
N GLU A 111 -0.45 -1.94 7.09
CA GLU A 111 0.19 -0.80 6.42
C GLU A 111 -0.84 0.25 5.97
N VAL A 112 -1.94 -0.18 5.35
CA VAL A 112 -3.04 0.71 4.95
C VAL A 112 -3.69 1.36 6.19
N ALA A 113 -3.86 0.60 7.29
CA ALA A 113 -4.38 1.14 8.53
C ALA A 113 -3.46 2.17 9.17
N GLN A 114 -2.13 1.99 9.11
CA GLN A 114 -1.15 3.00 9.56
C GLN A 114 -1.32 4.32 8.78
N LYS A 115 -1.33 4.26 7.44
CA LYS A 115 -1.53 5.44 6.57
C LYS A 115 -2.89 6.11 6.79
N ILE A 116 -3.93 5.35 7.13
CA ILE A 116 -5.25 5.91 7.49
C ILE A 116 -5.21 6.61 8.86
N ASN A 117 -4.45 6.09 9.82
CA ASN A 117 -4.34 6.66 11.17
C ASN A 117 -3.46 7.93 11.22
N GLU A 118 -2.54 8.12 10.26
CA GLU A 118 -1.81 9.38 10.05
C GLU A 118 -2.74 10.53 9.61
N LEU A 119 -3.84 10.21 8.93
CA LEU A 119 -4.80 11.20 8.45
C LEU A 119 -5.75 11.66 9.57
N PRO A 120 -6.15 12.95 9.60
CA PRO A 120 -7.09 13.43 10.60
C PRO A 120 -8.46 12.77 10.43
N SER A 121 -9.00 12.25 11.53
CA SER A 121 -10.33 11.62 11.59
C SER A 121 -11.38 12.38 10.76
N ARG A 122 -12.15 11.63 9.97
CA ARG A 122 -13.17 12.15 9.04
C ARG A 122 -14.09 13.18 9.69
N ASN A 123 -14.48 12.97 10.95
CA ASN A 123 -15.34 13.89 11.70
C ASN A 123 -14.66 15.24 11.97
N ARG A 124 -13.37 15.24 12.34
CA ARG A 124 -12.56 16.46 12.53
C ARG A 124 -12.34 17.21 11.21
N SER A 125 -12.19 16.47 10.10
CA SER A 125 -12.10 17.06 8.76
C SER A 125 -13.41 17.75 8.34
N ILE A 126 -14.56 17.09 8.57
CA ILE A 126 -15.90 17.67 8.33
C ILE A 126 -16.14 18.90 9.22
N GLU A 127 -15.81 18.81 10.52
CA GLU A 127 -15.95 19.93 11.46
C GLU A 127 -15.11 21.15 11.05
N ASN A 128 -13.86 20.92 10.64
CA ASN A 128 -12.99 21.96 10.09
C ASN A 128 -13.57 22.56 8.80
N ALA A 129 -14.08 21.74 7.87
CA ALA A 129 -14.70 22.22 6.64
C ALA A 129 -15.95 23.08 6.91
N LEU A 130 -16.75 22.73 7.92
CA LEU A 130 -17.89 23.53 8.37
C LEU A 130 -17.44 24.87 8.99
N LYS A 131 -16.42 24.85 9.87
CA LYS A 131 -15.81 26.07 10.45
C LYS A 131 -15.21 27.00 9.39
N LEU A 132 -14.59 26.44 8.34
CA LEU A 132 -14.08 27.22 7.21
C LEU A 132 -15.23 27.82 6.38
N ARG A 133 -16.30 27.05 6.09
CA ARG A 133 -17.49 27.56 5.39
C ARG A 133 -18.17 28.71 6.13
N THR A 134 -18.41 28.58 7.44
CA THR A 134 -19.02 29.68 8.22
C THR A 134 -18.12 30.91 8.30
N LYS A 135 -16.79 30.73 8.39
CA LYS A 135 -15.83 31.84 8.29
C LYS A 135 -15.85 32.52 6.91
N ILE A 136 -15.99 31.76 5.82
CA ILE A 136 -16.10 32.30 4.45
C ILE A 136 -17.38 33.12 4.29
N GLU A 137 -18.55 32.60 4.69
CA GLU A 137 -19.81 33.35 4.57
C GLU A 137 -19.81 34.62 5.44
N ARG A 138 -19.23 34.57 6.65
CA ARG A 138 -19.01 35.77 7.46
C ARG A 138 -18.12 36.79 6.74
N LEU A 139 -16.98 36.38 6.20
CA LEU A 139 -16.06 37.28 5.49
C LEU A 139 -16.69 37.89 4.23
N LYS A 140 -17.55 37.15 3.52
CA LYS A 140 -18.35 37.72 2.42
C LYS A 140 -19.30 38.82 2.92
N ALA A 141 -20.04 38.57 4.00
CA ALA A 141 -20.97 39.54 4.58
C ALA A 141 -20.25 40.80 5.11
N ASP A 142 -19.14 40.62 5.83
CA ASP A 142 -18.28 41.71 6.32
C ASP A 142 -17.70 42.53 5.14
N THR A 143 -17.29 41.86 4.06
CA THR A 143 -16.81 42.51 2.82
C THR A 143 -17.92 43.28 2.10
N GLN A 144 -19.13 42.71 1.99
CA GLN A 144 -20.29 43.36 1.38
C GLN A 144 -20.75 44.59 2.20
N SER A 145 -20.80 44.48 3.53
CA SER A 145 -21.06 45.63 4.43
C SER A 145 -20.02 46.73 4.26
N THR A 146 -18.73 46.36 4.16
CA THR A 146 -17.63 47.31 3.95
C THR A 146 -17.66 47.95 2.56
N ARG A 147 -18.12 47.22 1.53
CA ARG A 147 -18.34 47.75 0.18
C ARG A 147 -19.48 48.78 0.17
N ILE A 148 -20.64 48.44 0.73
CA ILE A 148 -21.79 49.36 0.85
C ILE A 148 -21.40 50.65 1.59
N LYS A 149 -20.62 50.54 2.68
CA LYS A 149 -20.11 51.70 3.43
C LYS A 149 -19.14 52.56 2.61
N ARG A 150 -18.30 51.97 1.76
CA ARG A 150 -17.41 52.70 0.84
C ARG A 150 -18.20 53.37 -0.29
N ASP A 151 -19.17 52.67 -0.88
CA ASP A 151 -20.00 53.20 -1.96
C ASP A 151 -20.89 54.36 -1.47
N LEU A 152 -21.40 54.28 -0.24
CA LEU A 152 -22.09 55.40 0.42
C LEU A 152 -21.16 56.61 0.65
N ARG A 153 -19.97 56.39 1.22
CA ARG A 153 -18.99 57.48 1.42
C ARG A 153 -18.53 58.12 0.11
N ARG A 154 -18.40 57.34 -0.97
CA ARG A 154 -18.11 57.87 -2.31
C ARG A 154 -19.23 58.78 -2.82
N LYS A 155 -20.50 58.41 -2.60
CA LYS A 155 -21.65 59.28 -2.93
C LYS A 155 -21.66 60.56 -2.10
N GLN A 156 -21.44 60.45 -0.79
CA GLN A 156 -21.36 61.62 0.11
C GLN A 156 -20.24 62.58 -0.31
N LEU A 157 -19.06 62.06 -0.65
CA LEU A 157 -17.94 62.88 -1.15
C LEU A 157 -18.28 63.55 -2.49
N LEU A 158 -18.94 62.86 -3.41
CA LEU A 158 -19.40 63.45 -4.67
C LEU A 158 -20.41 64.59 -4.44
N THR A 159 -21.37 64.43 -3.54
CA THR A 159 -22.30 65.51 -3.17
C THR A 159 -21.58 66.72 -2.55
N ILE A 160 -20.56 66.50 -1.73
CA ILE A 160 -19.73 67.58 -1.18
C ILE A 160 -18.93 68.28 -2.29
N ILE A 161 -18.37 67.54 -3.25
CA ILE A 161 -17.67 68.13 -4.41
C ILE A 161 -18.63 68.96 -5.26
N THR A 162 -19.84 68.46 -5.55
CA THR A 162 -20.87 69.23 -6.26
C THR A 162 -21.24 70.51 -5.51
N ALA A 163 -21.49 70.44 -4.19
CA ALA A 163 -21.79 71.63 -3.39
C ALA A 163 -20.60 72.61 -3.27
N ILE A 164 -19.36 72.13 -3.38
CA ILE A 164 -18.18 73.01 -3.47
C ILE A 164 -18.12 73.71 -4.83
N HIS A 165 -18.38 72.99 -5.93
CA HIS A 165 -18.47 73.62 -7.25
C HIS A 165 -19.63 74.62 -7.31
N GLU A 166 -20.83 74.26 -6.86
CA GLU A 166 -21.98 75.18 -6.76
C GLU A 166 -21.63 76.45 -5.96
N LEU A 167 -20.87 76.33 -4.87
CA LEU A 167 -20.39 77.51 -4.11
C LEU A 167 -19.29 78.30 -4.83
N GLN A 168 -18.41 77.64 -5.59
CA GLN A 168 -17.41 78.33 -6.42
C GLN A 168 -18.09 79.08 -7.57
N ASP A 169 -19.06 78.44 -8.23
CA ASP A 169 -19.88 79.00 -9.31
C ASP A 169 -20.62 80.25 -8.79
N THR A 170 -21.28 80.19 -7.62
CA THR A 170 -21.91 81.40 -7.02
C THR A 170 -20.90 82.47 -6.61
N ILE A 171 -19.67 82.12 -6.21
CA ILE A 171 -18.63 83.12 -5.88
C ILE A 171 -18.10 83.79 -7.16
N THR A 172 -18.06 83.08 -8.29
CA THR A 172 -17.77 83.71 -9.60
C THR A 172 -18.94 84.54 -10.11
N GLU A 173 -20.18 84.10 -9.94
CA GLU A 173 -21.38 84.90 -10.27
C GLU A 173 -21.45 86.18 -9.42
N ASP A 174 -21.23 86.09 -8.09
CA ASP A 174 -21.15 87.26 -7.19
C ASP A 174 -20.02 88.23 -7.60
N HIS A 175 -18.87 87.71 -8.05
CA HIS A 175 -17.71 88.52 -8.49
C HIS A 175 -17.93 89.15 -9.87
N GLU A 176 -18.60 88.45 -10.80
CA GLU A 176 -19.02 89.01 -12.09
C GLU A 176 -20.09 90.09 -11.87
N GLU A 177 -21.07 89.89 -10.99
CA GLU A 177 -22.02 90.94 -10.60
C GLU A 177 -21.34 92.11 -9.86
N GLU A 178 -20.32 91.89 -9.02
CA GLU A 178 -19.56 92.97 -8.39
C GLU A 178 -18.72 93.76 -9.41
N GLU A 179 -18.15 93.11 -10.42
CA GLU A 179 -17.49 93.79 -11.54
C GLU A 179 -18.48 94.56 -12.43
N GLU A 180 -19.65 94.01 -12.75
CA GLU A 180 -20.70 94.72 -13.49
C GLU A 180 -21.23 95.92 -12.69
N ARG A 181 -21.55 95.76 -11.40
CA ARG A 181 -21.98 96.86 -10.52
C ARG A 181 -20.89 97.94 -10.38
N ALA A 182 -19.61 97.56 -10.27
CA ALA A 182 -18.50 98.51 -10.25
C ALA A 182 -18.20 99.13 -11.63
N MET A 183 -18.73 98.58 -12.72
CA MET A 183 -18.69 99.17 -14.06
C MET A 183 -19.87 100.13 -14.27
N GLU A 184 -21.08 99.79 -13.81
CA GLU A 184 -22.24 100.69 -13.78
C GLU A 184 -22.00 101.93 -12.89
N GLU A 185 -21.38 101.77 -11.72
CA GLU A 185 -21.05 102.88 -10.82
C GLU A 185 -20.07 103.87 -11.48
N LYS A 186 -19.05 103.36 -12.18
CA LYS A 186 -18.13 104.18 -13.00
C LYS A 186 -18.83 104.84 -14.19
N LEU A 187 -19.78 104.16 -14.81
CA LEU A 187 -20.59 104.70 -15.92
C LEU A 187 -21.55 105.83 -15.49
N ASN A 188 -21.71 106.04 -14.18
CA ASN A 188 -22.64 107.01 -13.59
C ASN A 188 -21.95 108.29 -13.04
N GLU A 189 -20.60 108.35 -13.00
CA GLU A 189 -19.85 109.55 -12.59
C GLU A 189 -19.21 110.36 -13.74
N GLU A 190 -19.21 109.86 -14.98
CA GLU A 190 -18.76 110.59 -16.18
C GLU A 190 -19.92 110.75 -17.20
N ALA A 191 -20.26 111.91 -17.77
CA ALA A 191 -19.89 113.33 -17.59
C ALA A 191 -20.95 114.16 -18.41
N PRO A 192 -20.71 115.36 -19.00
CA PRO A 192 -19.86 116.52 -18.66
C PRO A 192 -20.64 117.87 -18.68
N THR A 193 -19.96 119.02 -18.48
CA THR A 193 -19.97 120.25 -19.34
C THR A 193 -19.28 121.45 -18.61
N PRO A 194 -18.68 122.45 -19.29
CA PRO A 194 -17.64 122.29 -20.32
C PRO A 194 -16.47 123.32 -20.25
N SER A 195 -15.32 122.94 -20.84
CA SER A 195 -14.30 123.79 -21.53
C SER A 195 -13.70 125.06 -20.89
N VAL A 196 -12.37 125.03 -20.67
CA VAL A 196 -11.40 126.09 -21.06
C VAL A 196 -10.17 125.39 -21.71
N GLN A 197 -9.31 126.12 -22.42
CA GLN A 197 -8.18 125.63 -23.24
C GLN A 197 -6.80 125.78 -22.52
N GLU A 198 -5.71 125.69 -23.31
CA GLU A 198 -4.26 125.74 -22.95
C GLU A 198 -3.71 124.34 -22.58
N GLU A 199 -2.98 123.61 -23.43
CA GLU A 199 -1.74 123.81 -24.23
C GLU A 199 -0.47 123.32 -23.50
N GLU A 200 0.34 122.51 -24.22
CA GLU A 200 1.72 122.07 -23.90
C GLU A 200 1.88 121.14 -22.64
N GLU A 201 2.86 120.23 -22.52
CA GLU A 201 3.94 119.81 -23.42
C GLU A 201 4.33 118.30 -23.24
N GLU A 202 5.30 117.87 -24.06
CA GLU A 202 5.98 116.58 -24.27
C GLU A 202 6.32 115.66 -23.06
N GLY A 203 6.37 114.33 -23.29
CA GLY A 203 6.90 113.34 -22.32
C GLY A 203 6.95 111.88 -22.83
N VAL A 204 8.14 111.28 -22.95
CA VAL A 204 8.39 109.98 -23.64
C VAL A 204 8.86 108.87 -22.68
N LEU A 205 8.51 107.59 -22.98
CA LEU A 205 9.18 106.28 -22.74
C LEU A 205 8.11 105.20 -22.43
N MET A 206 7.85 104.16 -23.24
CA MET A 206 8.64 103.00 -23.72
C MET A 206 8.90 101.88 -22.68
N GLU A 207 8.46 100.65 -23.05
CA GLU A 207 9.08 99.30 -22.84
C GLU A 207 9.52 98.85 -21.41
N ASP A 208 9.35 97.61 -20.95
CA ASP A 208 8.52 96.45 -21.42
C ASP A 208 8.01 95.68 -20.15
N GLU A 209 8.05 94.36 -19.87
CA GLU A 209 8.60 93.15 -20.52
C GLU A 209 7.69 91.91 -20.27
N LEU A 210 8.05 90.81 -20.94
CA LEU A 210 7.39 89.50 -20.97
C LEU A 210 7.41 88.71 -19.63
N SER A 211 6.59 87.66 -19.54
CA SER A 211 7.11 86.33 -19.21
C SER A 211 6.14 85.18 -19.56
N GLU A 212 6.68 84.09 -20.11
CA GLU A 212 5.95 82.90 -20.55
C GLU A 212 6.19 81.67 -19.64
N ARG A 213 5.18 80.77 -19.60
CA ARG A 213 5.29 79.28 -19.68
C ARG A 213 5.87 78.42 -18.54
N ARG A 214 5.21 77.25 -18.40
CA ARG A 214 5.72 75.91 -17.97
C ARG A 214 6.02 75.78 -16.45
N VAL A 215 6.09 74.59 -15.84
CA VAL A 215 6.62 73.28 -16.27
C VAL A 215 5.75 72.09 -15.81
N GLU A 216 5.86 70.96 -16.54
CA GLU A 216 5.28 69.64 -16.22
C GLU A 216 6.19 68.80 -15.30
N ALA A 217 5.60 68.08 -14.34
CA ALA A 217 6.11 66.83 -13.74
C ALA A 217 4.89 66.06 -13.17
N MET A 218 4.62 64.78 -13.39
CA MET A 218 5.41 63.58 -13.73
C MET A 218 6.24 63.03 -12.56
N ASP A 219 5.65 62.05 -11.85
CA ASP A 219 6.25 60.95 -11.05
C ASP A 219 5.13 60.31 -10.18
N LEU A 220 5.13 59.02 -9.78
CA LEU A 220 5.95 57.86 -10.18
C LEU A 220 5.12 56.55 -9.96
N SER A 221 5.74 55.38 -10.15
CA SER A 221 5.15 54.04 -9.91
C SER A 221 5.26 53.57 -8.46
#